data_AF-A0A5D6XMD9-F1
#
_entry.id   AF-A0A5D6XMD9-F1
#
_cell.length_a   1.000
_cell.length_b   1.000
_cell.length_c   1.000
_cell.angle_alpha   90.00
_cell.angle_beta   90.00
_cell.angle_gamma   90.00
#
_symmetry.space_group_name_H-M   'P 1'
#
loop_
_entity.id
_entity.type
_entity.pdbx_description
1 polymer ?
#
loop_
_entity_poly.entity_id
_entity_poly.type
_entity_poly.pdbx_seq_one_letter_code
_entity_poly.pdbx_strand_id
1 'polypeptide(L)'
;MYWNVLQATNQALDPATIVCDFEAALQQAAMTQFCDAHVVGCYFHFLQANGRKMDKLAISPVEIAVAMEGRALDLITVIPVERVAADGTAFVRTRIRELCNSRGHSYSHGKWDAFWAYFHRTWARSFPPHLWNVSGIDCDAPTDLRGWHRVARSRSRTVGRGPVEQASTPAMPRAFCAS
;
A
#
# COMPACT_ATOMS: atom_id res chain seq x y z
N MET A 1 21.36 2.58 14.79
CA MET A 1 20.14 3.12 15.40
C MET A 1 19.85 2.49 16.77
N TYR A 2 19.87 1.16 16.90
CA TYR A 2 19.67 0.44 18.17
C TYR A 2 20.62 0.86 19.30
N TRP A 3 21.92 0.96 19.03
CA TRP A 3 22.91 1.39 20.03
C TRP A 3 22.59 2.76 20.65
N ASN A 4 22.05 3.68 19.86
CA ASN A 4 21.69 5.01 20.35
C ASN A 4 20.44 4.96 21.26
N VAL A 5 19.48 4.08 20.97
CA VAL A 5 18.29 3.89 21.81
C VAL A 5 18.67 3.22 23.13
N LEU A 6 19.48 2.16 23.07
CA LEU A 6 19.98 1.48 24.28
C LEU A 6 20.77 2.44 25.17
N GLN A 7 21.67 3.26 24.59
CA GLN A 7 22.44 4.24 25.34
C GLN A 7 21.56 5.35 25.96
N ALA A 8 20.54 5.81 25.24
CA ALA A 8 19.67 6.90 25.71
C ALA A 8 18.62 6.46 26.74
N THR A 9 18.17 5.20 26.68
CA THR A 9 17.04 4.71 27.47
C THR A 9 17.42 3.64 28.49
N ASN A 10 18.61 3.06 28.36
CA ASN A 10 19.02 1.84 29.06
C ASN A 10 18.03 0.67 28.89
N GLN A 11 17.25 0.67 27.81
CA GLN A 11 16.30 -0.38 27.47
C GLN A 11 16.74 -1.07 26.18
N ALA A 12 16.88 -2.39 26.24
CA ALA A 12 17.00 -3.22 25.06
C ALA A 12 15.64 -3.24 24.35
N LEU A 13 15.63 -2.93 23.06
CA LEU A 13 14.44 -3.11 22.23
C LEU A 13 14.24 -4.61 22.00
N ASP A 14 13.03 -5.10 22.24
CA ASP A 14 12.61 -6.46 21.90
C ASP A 14 11.29 -6.40 21.10
N PRO A 15 11.37 -5.95 19.83
CA PRO A 15 10.18 -5.75 19.02
C PRO A 15 9.62 -7.09 18.52
N ALA A 16 8.32 -7.32 18.74
CA ALA A 16 7.65 -8.48 18.13
C ALA A 16 7.54 -8.38 16.60
N THR A 17 7.54 -7.16 16.05
CA THR A 17 7.44 -6.92 14.60
C THR A 17 8.24 -5.69 14.21
N ILE A 18 8.94 -5.78 13.08
CA ILE A 18 9.68 -4.67 12.48
C ILE A 18 9.13 -4.45 11.08
N VAL A 19 8.65 -3.23 10.84
CA VAL A 19 8.23 -2.79 9.50
C VAL A 19 9.32 -1.89 8.93
N CYS A 20 9.87 -2.23 7.78
CA CYS A 20 10.94 -1.44 7.15
C CYS A 20 10.79 -1.39 5.63
N ASP A 21 11.61 -0.56 4.99
CA ASP A 21 11.58 -0.39 3.54
C ASP A 21 12.13 -1.63 2.81
N PHE A 22 11.85 -1.71 1.50
CA PHE A 22 12.34 -2.78 0.63
C PHE A 22 13.78 -2.53 0.20
N GLU A 23 14.67 -2.63 1.18
CA GLU A 23 16.10 -2.61 1.01
C GLU A 23 16.67 -3.89 1.63
N ALA A 24 17.29 -4.74 0.80
CA ALA A 24 17.76 -6.05 1.25
C ALA A 24 18.75 -5.95 2.42
N ALA A 25 19.63 -4.94 2.40
CA ALA A 25 20.57 -4.69 3.50
C ALA A 25 19.85 -4.30 4.79
N LEU A 26 18.81 -3.47 4.70
CA LEU A 26 18.02 -3.03 5.86
C LEU A 26 17.23 -4.20 6.47
N GLN A 27 16.59 -5.02 5.64
CA GLN A 27 15.86 -6.20 6.10
C GLN A 27 16.79 -7.23 6.72
N GLN A 28 17.94 -7.50 6.09
CA GLN A 28 18.95 -8.41 6.64
C GLN A 28 19.50 -7.90 7.97
N ALA A 29 19.81 -6.60 8.07
CA ALA A 29 20.27 -5.99 9.32
C ALA A 29 19.22 -6.12 10.43
N ALA A 30 17.94 -5.86 10.14
CA ALA A 30 16.85 -6.03 11.10
C ALA A 30 16.73 -7.48 11.59
N MET A 31 16.75 -8.46 10.70
CA MET A 31 16.70 -9.89 11.04
C MET A 31 17.91 -10.34 11.86
N THR A 32 19.09 -9.79 11.55
CA THR A 32 20.33 -10.13 12.24
C THR A 32 20.33 -9.57 13.67
N GLN A 33 19.79 -8.37 13.83
CA GLN A 33 19.78 -7.67 15.11
C GLN A 33 18.64 -8.11 16.03
N PHE A 34 17.52 -8.57 15.46
CA PHE A 34 16.33 -9.02 16.17
C PHE A 34 15.83 -10.34 15.56
N CYS A 35 16.48 -11.45 15.92
CA CYS A 35 16.19 -12.76 15.32
C CYS A 35 14.78 -13.29 15.63
N ASP A 36 14.20 -12.85 16.75
CA ASP A 36 12.85 -13.24 17.17
C ASP A 36 11.77 -12.29 16.63
N ALA A 37 12.15 -11.16 16.03
CA ALA A 37 11.22 -10.21 15.47
C ALA A 37 10.72 -10.65 14.09
N HIS A 38 9.41 -10.53 13.86
CA HIS A 38 8.86 -10.66 12.52
C HIS A 38 9.19 -9.42 11.67
N VAL A 39 10.12 -9.56 10.73
CA VAL A 39 10.50 -8.47 9.81
C VAL A 39 9.63 -8.51 8.56
N VAL A 40 8.90 -7.43 8.30
CA VAL A 40 8.02 -7.29 7.12
C VAL A 40 8.24 -5.96 6.41
N GLY A 41 8.11 -5.98 5.10
CA GLY A 41 8.21 -4.81 4.24
C GLY A 41 7.03 -3.86 4.42
N CYS A 42 7.31 -2.57 4.30
CA CYS A 42 6.32 -1.51 4.47
C CYS A 42 5.29 -1.53 3.35
N TYR A 43 4.02 -1.79 3.71
CA TYR A 43 2.90 -1.82 2.77
C TYR A 43 2.74 -0.54 1.94
N PHE A 44 2.97 0.63 2.55
CA PHE A 44 2.90 1.91 1.83
C PHE A 44 3.93 1.97 0.71
N HIS A 45 5.18 1.59 1.00
CA HIS A 45 6.25 1.55 -0.01
C HIS A 45 6.04 0.44 -1.05
N PHE A 46 5.43 -0.69 -0.66
CA PHE A 46 5.02 -1.74 -1.59
C PHE A 46 4.06 -1.20 -2.64
N LEU A 47 2.95 -0.58 -2.19
CA LEU A 47 1.96 -0.01 -3.09
C LEU A 47 2.55 1.14 -3.92
N GLN A 48 3.33 2.03 -3.30
CA GLN A 48 3.96 3.15 -3.99
C GLN A 48 4.90 2.67 -5.10
N ALA A 49 5.74 1.68 -4.84
CA ALA A 49 6.66 1.12 -5.83
C ALA A 49 5.91 0.47 -7.00
N ASN A 50 4.84 -0.27 -6.71
CA ASN A 50 4.01 -0.86 -7.76
C ASN A 50 3.26 0.21 -8.59
N GLY A 51 2.69 1.23 -7.95
CA GLY A 51 2.05 2.36 -8.65
C GLY A 51 3.02 3.09 -9.58
N ARG A 52 4.23 3.42 -9.10
CA ARG A 52 5.30 4.01 -9.93
C ARG A 52 5.70 3.12 -11.09
N LYS A 53 5.70 1.80 -10.91
CA LYS A 53 6.00 0.87 -12.00
C LYS A 53 4.91 0.87 -13.07
N MET A 54 3.64 0.85 -12.66
CA MET A 54 2.51 0.89 -13.60
C MET A 54 2.54 2.18 -14.43
N ASP A 55 2.82 3.31 -13.78
CA ASP A 55 2.99 4.61 -14.43
C ASP A 55 4.14 4.59 -15.46
N LYS A 56 5.31 4.06 -15.07
CA LYS A 56 6.46 3.87 -15.98
C LYS A 56 6.16 2.97 -17.19
N LEU A 57 5.22 2.03 -17.06
CA LEU A 57 4.77 1.17 -18.15
C LEU A 57 3.66 1.82 -19.00
N ALA A 58 3.34 3.09 -18.72
CA ALA A 58 2.28 3.86 -19.34
C ALA A 58 0.91 3.18 -19.27
N ILE A 59 0.63 2.40 -18.21
CA ILE A 59 -0.73 1.94 -17.92
C ILE A 59 -1.59 3.18 -17.67
N SER A 60 -2.84 3.20 -18.17
CA SER A 60 -3.64 4.41 -18.08
C SER A 60 -3.89 4.80 -16.61
N PRO A 61 -3.96 6.10 -16.26
CA PRO A 61 -4.22 6.54 -14.89
C PRO A 61 -5.50 5.93 -14.29
N VAL A 62 -6.50 5.65 -15.13
CA VAL A 62 -7.76 5.00 -14.75
C VAL A 62 -7.54 3.54 -14.33
N GLU A 63 -6.79 2.76 -15.11
CA GLU A 63 -6.44 1.38 -14.75
C GLU A 63 -5.55 1.33 -13.50
N ILE A 64 -4.61 2.28 -13.36
CA ILE A 64 -3.78 2.41 -12.16
C ILE A 64 -4.65 2.68 -10.94
N ALA A 65 -5.59 3.63 -11.03
CA ALA A 65 -6.51 3.93 -9.94
C ALA A 65 -7.31 2.68 -9.53
N VAL A 66 -7.86 1.93 -10.49
CA VAL A 66 -8.56 0.66 -10.21
C VAL A 66 -7.66 -0.35 -9.48
N ALA A 67 -6.41 -0.50 -9.90
CA ALA A 67 -5.49 -1.45 -9.28
C ALA A 67 -5.01 -1.02 -7.89
N MET A 68 -4.90 0.29 -7.66
CA MET A 68 -4.44 0.89 -6.40
C MET A 68 -5.57 1.10 -5.39
N GLU A 69 -6.82 0.95 -5.82
CA GLU A 69 -7.96 0.89 -4.91
C GLU A 69 -7.90 -0.34 -4.02
N GLY A 70 -8.52 -0.23 -2.85
CA GLY A 70 -8.63 -1.36 -1.93
C GLY A 70 -9.42 -2.52 -2.56
N ARG A 71 -8.98 -3.74 -2.27
CA ARG A 71 -9.49 -5.01 -2.83
C ARG A 71 -9.16 -5.26 -4.31
N ALA A 72 -8.04 -4.73 -4.77
CA ALA A 72 -7.46 -4.99 -6.09
C ALA A 72 -6.03 -5.55 -5.92
N LEU A 73 -4.99 -4.77 -6.19
CA LEU A 73 -3.60 -5.22 -6.05
C LEU A 73 -3.26 -5.62 -4.61
N ASP A 74 -3.79 -4.88 -3.63
CA ASP A 74 -3.58 -5.12 -2.19
C ASP A 74 -4.00 -6.52 -1.73
N LEU A 75 -4.90 -7.19 -2.44
CA LEU A 75 -5.29 -8.57 -2.08
C LEU A 75 -4.11 -9.54 -2.15
N ILE A 76 -3.08 -9.25 -2.96
CA ILE A 76 -1.92 -10.14 -3.05
C ILE A 76 -1.18 -10.27 -1.72
N THR A 77 -1.26 -9.27 -0.84
CA THR A 77 -0.56 -9.24 0.45
C THR A 77 -1.26 -10.05 1.53
N VAL A 78 -2.48 -10.52 1.29
CA VAL A 78 -3.28 -11.31 2.26
C VAL A 78 -3.60 -12.72 1.75
N ILE A 79 -3.21 -13.04 0.53
CA ILE A 79 -3.29 -14.41 -0.01
C ILE A 79 -2.19 -15.24 0.66
N PRO A 80 -2.48 -16.46 1.15
CA PRO A 80 -1.45 -17.32 1.74
C PRO A 80 -0.20 -17.41 0.87
N VAL A 81 0.99 -17.28 1.49
CA VAL A 81 2.29 -17.17 0.81
C VAL A 81 2.49 -18.30 -0.22
N GLU A 82 2.13 -19.52 0.14
CA GLU A 82 2.18 -20.73 -0.68
C GLU A 82 1.26 -20.64 -1.92
N ARG A 83 0.20 -19.84 -1.85
CA ARG A 83 -0.74 -19.62 -2.94
C ARG A 83 -0.40 -18.42 -3.81
N VAL A 84 0.44 -17.49 -3.35
CA VAL A 84 0.82 -16.27 -4.10
C VAL A 84 1.39 -16.61 -5.49
N ALA A 85 2.33 -17.57 -5.53
CA ALA A 85 3.02 -17.98 -6.75
C ALA A 85 2.17 -18.89 -7.64
N ALA A 86 1.29 -19.72 -7.06
CA ALA A 86 0.42 -20.63 -7.80
C ALA A 86 -0.79 -19.88 -8.42
N ASP A 87 -1.70 -19.38 -7.59
CA ASP A 87 -2.98 -18.83 -8.03
C ASP A 87 -3.16 -17.35 -7.70
N GLY A 88 -2.46 -16.84 -6.68
CA GLY A 88 -2.73 -15.54 -6.10
C GLY A 88 -2.53 -14.40 -7.11
N THR A 89 -1.46 -14.49 -7.89
CA THR A 89 -1.20 -13.55 -8.98
C THR A 89 -2.29 -13.62 -10.06
N ALA A 90 -2.73 -14.82 -10.46
CA ALA A 90 -3.78 -15.00 -11.47
C ALA A 90 -5.15 -14.48 -10.98
N PHE A 91 -5.44 -14.69 -9.70
CA PHE A 91 -6.64 -14.17 -9.04
C PHE A 91 -6.66 -12.64 -9.05
N VAL A 92 -5.57 -11.99 -8.61
CA VAL A 92 -5.48 -10.52 -8.57
C VAL A 92 -5.50 -9.92 -9.98
N ARG A 93 -4.84 -10.56 -10.95
CA ARG A 93 -4.92 -10.21 -12.38
C ARG A 93 -6.36 -10.17 -12.88
N THR A 94 -7.09 -11.26 -12.63
CA THR A 94 -8.50 -11.39 -13.02
C THR A 94 -9.35 -10.32 -12.33
N ARG A 95 -9.10 -10.09 -11.03
CA ARG A 95 -9.82 -9.10 -10.25
C ARG A 95 -9.67 -7.67 -10.79
N ILE A 96 -8.44 -7.24 -11.12
CA ILE A 96 -8.20 -5.91 -11.70
C ILE A 96 -8.93 -5.78 -13.04
N ARG A 97 -8.84 -6.81 -13.90
CA ARG A 97 -9.54 -6.84 -15.19
C ARG A 97 -11.05 -6.71 -15.03
N GLU A 98 -11.65 -7.48 -14.12
CA GLU A 98 -13.08 -7.41 -13.83
C GLU A 98 -13.49 -6.04 -13.30
N LEU A 99 -12.68 -5.44 -12.42
CA LEU A 99 -12.95 -4.10 -11.90
C LEU A 99 -12.91 -3.04 -13.02
N CYS A 100 -11.93 -3.10 -13.92
CA CYS A 100 -11.89 -2.21 -15.09
C CYS A 100 -13.15 -2.39 -15.96
N ASN A 101 -13.48 -3.64 -16.31
CA ASN A 101 -14.63 -3.96 -17.16
C ASN A 101 -15.96 -3.51 -16.53
N SER A 102 -16.15 -3.74 -15.22
CA SER A 102 -17.36 -3.35 -14.49
C SER A 102 -17.60 -1.83 -14.47
N ARG A 103 -16.54 -1.04 -14.71
CA ARG A 103 -16.57 0.43 -14.75
C ARG A 103 -16.55 1.00 -16.17
N GLY A 104 -16.59 0.12 -17.19
CA GLY A 104 -16.54 0.53 -18.60
C GLY A 104 -15.15 1.01 -19.04
N HIS A 105 -14.08 0.62 -18.35
CA HIS A 105 -12.71 0.96 -18.72
C HIS A 105 -12.05 -0.19 -19.47
N SER A 106 -11.22 0.13 -20.47
CA SER A 106 -10.42 -0.87 -21.17
C SER A 106 -9.32 -1.43 -20.27
N TYR A 107 -8.93 -2.68 -20.53
CA TYR A 107 -7.82 -3.34 -19.85
C TYR A 107 -6.66 -3.58 -20.82
N SER A 108 -5.54 -2.93 -20.57
CA SER A 108 -4.37 -2.93 -21.46
C SER A 108 -3.51 -4.19 -21.28
N HIS A 109 -3.98 -5.32 -21.82
CA HIS A 109 -3.38 -6.66 -21.65
C HIS A 109 -1.84 -6.68 -21.72
N GLY A 110 -1.25 -6.19 -22.82
CA GLY A 110 0.21 -6.22 -22.99
C GLY A 110 1.01 -5.41 -21.95
N LYS A 111 0.45 -4.28 -21.46
CA LYS A 111 1.11 -3.47 -20.41
C LYS A 111 1.01 -4.15 -19.06
N TRP A 112 -0.13 -4.77 -18.77
CA TRP A 112 -0.32 -5.57 -17.57
C TRP A 112 0.58 -6.80 -17.56
N ASP A 113 0.77 -7.48 -18.70
CA ASP A 113 1.72 -8.59 -18.81
C ASP A 113 3.15 -8.15 -18.46
N ALA A 114 3.58 -7.00 -18.97
CA ALA A 114 4.87 -6.41 -18.62
C ALA A 114 4.98 -6.05 -17.13
N PHE A 115 3.89 -5.54 -16.53
CA PHE A 115 3.82 -5.27 -15.09
C PHE A 115 3.96 -6.57 -14.28
N TRP A 116 3.23 -7.62 -14.62
CA TRP A 116 3.28 -8.89 -13.88
C TRP A 116 4.62 -9.61 -14.03
N ALA A 117 5.26 -9.52 -15.20
CA ALA A 117 6.61 -10.00 -15.40
C ALA A 117 7.61 -9.26 -14.49
N TYR A 118 7.46 -7.94 -14.34
CA TYR A 118 8.21 -7.17 -13.35
C TYR A 118 7.86 -7.61 -11.92
N PHE A 119 6.58 -7.72 -11.61
CA PHE A 119 6.08 -8.02 -10.27
C PHE A 119 6.70 -9.33 -9.78
N HIS A 120 6.68 -10.37 -10.61
CA HIS A 120 7.31 -11.65 -10.27
C HIS A 120 8.82 -11.52 -10.06
N ARG A 121 9.55 -10.78 -10.91
CA ARG A 121 10.99 -10.57 -10.73
C ARG A 121 11.33 -9.83 -9.44
N THR A 122 10.55 -8.83 -9.07
CA THR A 122 10.84 -8.01 -7.88
C THR A 122 10.27 -8.61 -6.60
N TRP A 123 8.99 -8.97 -6.59
CA TRP A 123 8.23 -9.34 -5.40
C TRP A 123 8.04 -10.85 -5.19
N ALA A 124 8.50 -11.70 -6.12
CA ALA A 124 8.60 -13.13 -5.87
C ALA A 124 10.06 -13.62 -5.77
N ARG A 125 10.98 -12.99 -6.52
CA ARG A 125 12.40 -13.37 -6.53
C ARG A 125 13.27 -12.51 -5.62
N SER A 126 13.31 -11.18 -5.82
CA SER A 126 14.18 -10.30 -5.03
C SER A 126 13.69 -10.08 -3.60
N PHE A 127 12.39 -9.94 -3.43
CA PHE A 127 11.72 -9.85 -2.13
C PHE A 127 10.67 -10.96 -2.05
N PRO A 128 11.00 -12.17 -1.58
CA PRO A 128 10.06 -13.27 -1.55
C PRO A 128 8.81 -12.94 -0.70
N PRO A 129 7.66 -13.62 -0.93
CA PRO A 129 6.40 -13.21 -0.32
C PRO A 129 6.37 -13.15 1.21
N HIS A 130 7.16 -13.96 1.92
CA HIS A 130 7.26 -13.88 3.39
C HIS A 130 7.77 -12.52 3.90
N LEU A 131 8.41 -11.71 3.05
CA LEU A 131 8.92 -10.38 3.39
C LEU A 131 7.89 -9.25 3.20
N TRP A 132 6.68 -9.52 2.70
CA TRP A 132 5.68 -8.47 2.49
C TRP A 132 4.22 -8.94 2.64
N ASN A 133 4.01 -10.24 2.69
CA ASN A 133 2.71 -10.84 2.89
C ASN A 133 2.39 -10.94 4.38
N VAL A 134 1.12 -10.72 4.72
CA VAL A 134 0.64 -10.65 6.11
C VAL A 134 -0.39 -11.74 6.42
N SER A 135 -0.60 -12.71 5.52
CA SER A 135 -1.61 -13.75 5.66
C SER A 135 -1.43 -14.65 6.89
N GLY A 136 -0.19 -14.78 7.38
CA GLY A 136 0.17 -15.59 8.55
C GLY A 136 0.38 -14.80 9.83
N ILE A 137 0.08 -13.49 9.85
CA ILE A 137 0.19 -12.67 11.05
C ILE A 137 -1.13 -12.76 11.81
N ASP A 138 -1.09 -13.27 13.04
CA ASP A 138 -2.27 -13.40 13.91
C ASP A 138 -2.93 -12.04 14.18
N CYS A 139 -4.27 -12.04 14.15
CA CYS A 139 -5.14 -10.86 14.27
C CYS A 139 -5.05 -10.16 15.62
N ASP A 140 -4.56 -10.85 16.64
CA ASP A 140 -4.70 -10.44 18.03
C ASP A 140 -3.45 -9.73 18.56
N ALA A 141 -2.42 -9.58 17.70
CA ALA A 141 -1.29 -8.71 17.99
C ALA A 141 -1.70 -7.23 17.85
N PRO A 142 -1.29 -6.31 18.77
CA PRO A 142 -1.59 -4.88 18.71
C PRO A 142 -1.18 -4.16 17.40
N THR A 143 -0.42 -4.87 16.56
CA THR A 143 0.12 -4.45 15.27
C THR A 143 -0.77 -4.77 14.07
N ASP A 144 -2.03 -5.22 14.26
CA ASP A 144 -2.95 -5.65 13.19
C ASP A 144 -2.82 -4.79 11.91
N LEU A 145 -2.11 -5.36 10.93
CA LEU A 145 -1.91 -4.73 9.63
C LEU A 145 -3.24 -4.60 8.88
N ARG A 146 -4.28 -5.41 9.21
CA ARG A 146 -5.66 -5.22 8.72
C ARG A 146 -6.31 -3.98 9.35
N GLY A 147 -6.00 -3.69 10.61
CA GLY A 147 -6.29 -2.43 11.30
C GLY A 147 -5.58 -1.25 10.65
N TRP A 148 -4.29 -1.36 10.34
CA TRP A 148 -3.56 -0.36 9.53
C TRP A 148 -4.15 -0.20 8.13
N HIS A 149 -4.55 -1.28 7.44
CA HIS A 149 -5.24 -1.19 6.16
C HIS A 149 -6.60 -0.47 6.27
N ARG A 150 -7.28 -0.56 7.42
CA ARG A 150 -8.53 0.17 7.71
C ARG A 150 -8.25 1.66 7.98
N VAL A 151 -7.22 1.96 8.78
CA VAL A 151 -6.82 3.34 9.15
C VAL A 151 -6.18 4.10 7.97
N ALA A 152 -5.34 3.45 7.17
CA ALA A 152 -4.78 4.04 5.95
C ALA A 152 -5.88 4.37 4.93
N ARG A 153 -6.89 3.51 4.80
CA ARG A 153 -8.06 3.74 3.92
C ARG A 153 -8.97 4.86 4.41
N SER A 154 -9.14 5.06 5.72
CA SER A 154 -9.97 6.16 6.25
C SER A 154 -9.33 7.52 6.03
N ARG A 155 -7.99 7.62 6.10
CA ARG A 155 -7.23 8.86 5.85
C ARG A 155 -7.18 9.27 4.37
N SER A 156 -7.26 8.33 3.42
CA SER A 156 -7.37 8.66 1.99
C SER A 156 -8.75 9.19 1.58
N ARG A 157 -9.82 8.85 2.33
CA ARG A 157 -11.16 9.41 2.08
C ARG A 157 -11.32 10.85 2.54
N THR A 158 -10.56 11.29 3.55
CA THR A 158 -10.64 12.66 4.09
C THR A 158 -9.85 13.70 3.27
N VAL A 159 -9.05 13.29 2.28
CA VAL A 159 -8.29 14.20 1.39
C VAL A 159 -9.00 14.46 0.05
N GLY A 160 -10.20 13.90 -0.15
CA GLY A 160 -10.91 13.97 -1.45
C GLY A 160 -12.40 14.28 -1.33
N ARG A 161 -12.78 15.31 -0.57
CA ARG A 161 -14.06 16.03 -0.69
C ARG A 161 -14.02 17.27 0.21
N GLY A 162 -13.45 18.36 -0.30
CA GLY A 162 -13.89 19.67 0.17
C GLY A 162 -15.38 19.84 -0.22
N PRO A 163 -16.23 20.47 0.62
CA PRO A 163 -17.59 20.77 0.22
C PRO A 163 -17.55 21.70 -0.99
N VAL A 164 -18.35 21.40 -2.01
CA VAL A 164 -18.70 22.40 -3.04
C VAL A 164 -19.51 23.47 -2.32
N GLU A 165 -18.85 24.57 -1.98
CA GLU A 165 -19.50 25.78 -1.53
C GLU A 165 -20.37 26.29 -2.68
N GLN A 166 -21.69 26.16 -2.52
CA GLN A 166 -22.65 26.77 -3.43
C GLN A 166 -22.48 28.28 -3.29
N ALA A 167 -21.96 28.91 -4.35
CA ALA A 167 -21.89 30.35 -4.49
C ALA A 167 -23.30 30.94 -4.37
N SER A 168 -23.62 31.45 -3.19
CA SER A 168 -24.73 32.36 -2.98
C SER A 168 -24.17 33.76 -3.14
N THR A 169 -24.56 34.44 -4.22
CA THR A 169 -24.29 35.86 -4.47
C THR A 169 -24.63 36.72 -3.25
N PRO A 170 -23.70 37.52 -2.72
CA PRO A 170 -24.04 38.51 -1.71
C PRO A 170 -24.64 39.76 -2.38
N ALA A 171 -25.84 40.11 -1.95
CA ALA A 171 -26.50 41.37 -2.25
C ALA A 171 -25.73 42.54 -1.60
N MET A 172 -25.58 43.65 -2.33
CA MET A 172 -25.07 44.92 -1.80
C MET A 172 -25.98 45.49 -0.71
N PRO A 173 -25.44 46.02 0.40
CA PRO A 173 -26.12 47.04 1.19
C PRO A 173 -25.70 48.44 0.73
N ARG A 174 -26.70 49.25 0.41
CA ARG A 174 -26.59 50.70 0.22
C ARG A 174 -26.26 51.42 1.54
N ALA A 175 -25.37 52.40 1.41
CA ALA A 175 -25.11 53.62 2.19
C ALA A 175 -25.86 53.89 3.52
N PHE A 176 -25.12 54.41 4.50
CA PHE A 176 -25.57 55.54 5.30
C PHE A 176 -24.41 56.51 5.62
N CYS A 177 -24.62 57.79 5.32
CA CYS A 177 -23.80 58.95 5.68
C CYS A 177 -24.15 59.47 7.08
N ALA A 178 -23.37 60.49 7.52
CA ALA A 178 -23.57 61.42 8.65
C ALA A 178 -22.92 60.96 9.97
N SER A 179 -22.12 61.73 10.70
CA SER A 179 -21.67 63.14 10.62
C SER A 179 -20.32 63.27 11.33
#